data_AF-A0A7Y4R9W9-F1
#
_entry.id   AF-A0A7Y4R9W9-F1
#
_cell.length_a   1.000
_cell.length_b   1.000
_cell.length_c   1.000
_cell.angle_alpha   90.00
_cell.angle_beta   90.00
_cell.angle_gamma   90.00
#
_symmetry.space_group_name_H-M   'P 1'
#
loop_
_entity.id
_entity.type
_entity.pdbx_description
1 polymer ?
#
loop_
_entity_poly.entity_id
_entity_poly.type
_entity_poly.pdbx_seq_one_letter_code
_entity_poly.pdbx_strand_id
1 'polypeptide(L)'
;MATNKILWFLWANPTYTASARLQGLVVHRHLKKIGYASEIAYIPTSFERIIPFSPAIEKELPHLLNAGDIVILQKCKDESNLPVIQYLKKIGTTILLIDCDLPVSEEIGKAVDRVICSSELLRAAYEKI
;
A
#
# COMPACT_ATOMS: atom_id res chain seq x y z
N MET A 1 13.74 -18.67 -11.17
CA MET A 1 13.46 -17.80 -10.01
C MET A 1 12.15 -17.10 -10.32
N ALA A 2 11.19 -17.12 -9.39
CA ALA A 2 9.96 -16.36 -9.58
C ALA A 2 10.32 -14.87 -9.69
N THR A 3 9.75 -14.16 -10.66
CA THR A 3 9.95 -12.72 -10.80
C THR A 3 9.16 -12.02 -9.69
N ASN A 4 9.85 -11.28 -8.82
CA ASN A 4 9.16 -10.47 -7.80
C ASN A 4 8.18 -9.51 -8.49
N LYS A 5 7.01 -9.34 -7.89
CA LYS A 5 5.94 -8.50 -8.42
C LYS A 5 5.59 -7.35 -7.48
N ILE A 6 4.88 -6.38 -8.04
CA ILE A 6 4.41 -5.16 -7.38
C ILE A 6 2.89 -5.24 -7.28
N LEU A 7 2.38 -5.44 -6.06
CA LEU A 7 0.96 -5.53 -5.78
C LEU A 7 0.42 -4.22 -5.23
N TRP A 8 -0.65 -3.74 -5.85
CA TRP A 8 -1.30 -2.50 -5.47
C TRP A 8 -2.55 -2.75 -4.64
N PHE A 9 -2.61 -2.11 -3.48
CA PHE A 9 -3.83 -1.92 -2.71
C PHE A 9 -4.31 -0.49 -2.96
N LEU A 10 -5.18 -0.34 -3.96
CA LEU A 10 -5.69 0.95 -4.42
C LEU A 10 -6.79 1.43 -3.49
N TRP A 11 -6.36 1.98 -2.36
CA TRP A 11 -7.21 2.40 -1.27
C TRP A 11 -8.12 3.60 -1.62
N ALA A 12 -9.32 3.64 -1.06
CA ALA A 12 -10.23 4.77 -1.14
C ALA A 12 -10.84 5.07 0.23
N ASN A 13 -10.12 5.87 1.03
CA ASN A 13 -10.65 6.36 2.30
C ASN A 13 -11.68 7.47 2.02
N PRO A 14 -12.86 7.49 2.66
CA PRO A 14 -13.80 8.60 2.54
C PRO A 14 -13.22 9.96 2.95
N THR A 15 -12.21 9.97 3.83
CA THR A 15 -11.49 11.18 4.26
C THR A 15 -10.43 11.64 3.25
N TYR A 16 -9.83 10.71 2.51
CA TYR A 16 -8.73 10.97 1.59
C TYR A 16 -9.16 10.60 0.16
N THR A 17 -9.66 11.61 -0.55
CA THR A 17 -10.24 11.66 -1.92
C THR A 17 -10.03 10.48 -2.88
N ALA A 18 -11.07 10.22 -3.68
CA ALA A 18 -11.12 9.27 -4.80
C ALA A 18 -9.97 9.36 -5.84
N SER A 19 -9.21 10.46 -5.86
CA SER A 19 -8.06 10.67 -6.75
C SER A 19 -6.89 9.71 -6.48
N ALA A 20 -6.80 9.14 -5.27
CA ALA A 20 -5.79 8.14 -4.92
C ALA A 20 -5.80 6.94 -5.89
N ARG A 21 -6.99 6.38 -6.14
CA ARG A 21 -7.15 5.23 -7.05
C ARG A 21 -6.70 5.53 -8.47
N LEU A 22 -7.08 6.70 -8.99
CA LEU A 22 -6.69 7.09 -10.36
C LEU A 22 -5.18 7.26 -10.48
N GLN A 23 -4.54 7.89 -9.49
CA GLN A 23 -3.08 8.05 -9.45
C GLN A 23 -2.39 6.69 -9.41
N GLY A 24 -2.79 5.79 -8.50
CA GLY A 24 -2.22 4.46 -8.41
C GLY A 24 -2.41 3.63 -9.69
N LEU A 25 -3.59 3.73 -10.34
CA LEU A 25 -3.83 3.09 -11.64
C LEU A 25 -2.91 3.60 -12.74
N VAL A 26 -2.64 4.91 -12.78
CA VAL A 26 -1.72 5.50 -13.77
C VAL A 26 -0.30 4.98 -13.54
N VAL A 27 0.17 4.97 -12.29
CA VAL A 27 1.50 4.45 -11.96
C VAL A 27 1.60 2.96 -12.27
N HIS A 28 0.62 2.16 -11.86
CA HIS A 28 0.53 0.73 -12.20
C HIS A 28 0.63 0.49 -13.71
N ARG A 29 -0.14 1.23 -14.53
CA ARG A 29 -0.09 1.12 -15.99
C ARG A 29 1.29 1.48 -16.55
N HIS A 30 1.92 2.51 -15.98
CA HIS A 30 3.27 2.89 -16.38
C HIS A 30 4.30 1.81 -16.04
N LEU A 31 4.25 1.24 -14.82
CA LEU A 31 5.11 0.13 -14.41
C LEU A 31 4.98 -1.09 -15.33
N LYS A 32 3.75 -1.46 -15.68
CA LYS A 32 3.50 -2.54 -16.67
C LYS A 32 4.09 -2.20 -18.03
N LYS A 33 3.94 -0.95 -18.50
CA LYS A 33 4.46 -0.49 -19.80
C LYS A 33 5.99 -0.60 -19.88
N ILE A 34 6.70 -0.37 -18.78
CA ILE A 34 8.18 -0.45 -18.72
C ILE A 34 8.69 -1.84 -18.30
N GLY A 35 7.83 -2.85 -18.20
CA GLY A 35 8.22 -4.25 -18.04
C GLY A 35 8.21 -4.80 -16.61
N TYR A 36 7.74 -4.05 -15.61
CA TYR A 36 7.57 -4.59 -14.26
C TYR A 36 6.34 -5.50 -14.17
N ALA A 37 6.48 -6.61 -13.44
CA ALA A 37 5.35 -7.43 -13.03
C ALA A 37 4.53 -6.66 -11.98
N SER A 38 3.48 -5.96 -12.43
CA SER A 38 2.61 -5.19 -11.55
C SER A 38 1.17 -5.66 -11.66
N GLU A 39 0.53 -5.86 -10.50
CA GLU A 39 -0.81 -6.41 -10.34
C GLU A 39 -1.62 -5.55 -9.37
N ILE A 40 -2.93 -5.48 -9.58
CA ILE A 40 -3.83 -4.88 -8.60
C ILE A 40 -4.36 -5.99 -7.70
N ALA A 41 -3.98 -5.97 -6.43
CA ALA A 41 -4.48 -6.94 -5.45
C ALA A 41 -5.87 -6.57 -4.97
N TYR A 42 -6.14 -5.27 -4.83
CA TYR A 42 -7.39 -4.80 -4.24
C TYR A 42 -7.78 -3.41 -4.75
N ILE A 43 -9.06 -3.28 -5.10
CA ILE A 43 -9.75 -2.01 -5.37
C ILE A 43 -11.08 -2.06 -4.62
N PRO A 44 -11.35 -1.16 -3.67
CA PRO A 44 -12.63 -1.10 -3.01
C PRO A 44 -13.71 -0.64 -3.99
N THR A 45 -14.90 -1.26 -3.90
CA THR A 45 -16.08 -0.86 -4.69
C THR A 45 -16.78 0.36 -4.09
N SER A 46 -16.49 0.68 -2.83
CA SER A 46 -17.04 1.83 -2.10
C SER A 46 -15.95 2.55 -1.31
N PHE A 47 -16.31 3.55 -0.51
CA PHE A 47 -15.36 4.17 0.41
C PHE A 47 -15.19 3.27 1.64
N GLU A 48 -13.97 2.78 1.85
CA GLU A 48 -13.65 1.85 2.94
C GLU A 48 -12.56 2.46 3.83
N ARG A 49 -12.62 2.18 5.14
CA ARG A 49 -11.61 2.63 6.13
C ARG A 49 -10.58 1.57 6.51
N ILE A 50 -10.95 0.30 6.34
CA ILE A 50 -10.14 -0.86 6.74
C ILE A 50 -10.01 -1.81 5.56
N ILE A 51 -8.79 -2.22 5.21
CA ILE A 51 -8.56 -3.29 4.24
C ILE A 51 -9.31 -4.51 4.76
N PRO A 52 -10.24 -5.10 3.97
CA PRO A 52 -10.97 -6.28 4.41
C PRO A 52 -9.93 -7.38 4.64
N PHE A 53 -9.66 -7.67 5.90
CA PHE A 53 -8.62 -8.59 6.32
C PHE A 53 -9.26 -9.64 7.22
N SER A 54 -9.82 -10.65 6.57
CA SER A 54 -10.49 -11.77 7.22
C SER A 54 -9.54 -12.98 7.32
N PRO A 55 -9.82 -13.95 8.21
CA PRO A 55 -9.07 -15.20 8.25
C PRO A 55 -9.06 -15.98 6.93
N ALA A 56 -10.04 -15.76 6.05
CA ALA A 56 -10.04 -16.33 4.71
C ALA A 56 -8.97 -15.66 3.83
N ILE A 57 -8.88 -14.33 3.84
CA ILE A 57 -7.87 -13.56 3.09
C ILE A 57 -6.47 -13.86 3.63
N GLU A 58 -6.31 -14.00 4.95
CA GLU A 58 -5.06 -14.47 5.55
C GLU A 58 -4.59 -15.81 4.99
N LYS A 59 -5.49 -16.74 4.69
CA LYS A 59 -5.10 -18.04 4.10
C LYS A 59 -4.71 -17.93 2.63
N GLU A 60 -5.34 -17.01 1.90
CA GLU A 60 -5.10 -16.84 0.46
C GLU A 60 -3.84 -16.00 0.15
N LEU A 61 -3.50 -15.02 1.00
CA LEU A 61 -2.37 -14.10 0.73
C LEU A 61 -1.03 -14.80 0.48
N PRO A 62 -0.62 -15.85 1.23
CA PRO A 62 0.62 -16.59 0.94
C PRO A 62 0.65 -17.30 -0.41
N HIS A 63 -0.51 -17.53 -1.04
CA HIS A 63 -0.58 -18.07 -2.40
C HIS A 63 -0.46 -16.98 -3.47
N LEU A 64 -0.73 -15.74 -3.09
CA LEU A 64 -0.69 -14.57 -3.96
C LEU A 64 0.63 -13.79 -3.85
N LEU A 65 1.32 -13.88 -2.72
CA LEU A 65 2.52 -13.12 -2.38
C LEU A 65 3.67 -14.04 -2.01
N ASN A 66 4.86 -13.68 -2.47
CA ASN A 66 6.11 -14.31 -2.11
C ASN A 66 6.98 -13.34 -1.31
N ALA A 67 7.94 -13.90 -0.55
CA ALA A 67 9.01 -13.10 0.02
C ALA A 67 9.75 -12.33 -1.09
N GLY A 68 9.99 -11.03 -0.88
CA GLY A 68 10.59 -10.13 -1.86
C GLY A 68 9.60 -9.44 -2.81
N ASP A 69 8.32 -9.80 -2.81
CA ASP A 69 7.29 -9.02 -3.50
C ASP A 69 7.14 -7.63 -2.86
N ILE A 70 6.75 -6.64 -3.65
CA ILE A 70 6.52 -5.27 -3.21
C ILE A 70 5.03 -5.04 -3.07
N VAL A 71 4.59 -4.59 -1.89
CA VAL A 71 3.22 -4.17 -1.64
C VAL A 71 3.16 -2.65 -1.57
N ILE A 72 2.32 -2.04 -2.41
CA ILE A 72 2.09 -0.61 -2.42
C ILE A 72 0.77 -0.30 -1.72
N LEU A 73 0.85 0.48 -0.65
CA LEU A 73 -0.26 1.05 0.08
C LEU A 73 -0.33 2.54 -0.27
N GLN A 74 -1.36 2.97 -1.00
CA GLN A 74 -1.49 4.39 -1.32
C GLN A 74 -2.47 5.06 -0.37
N LYS A 75 -2.02 6.06 0.40
CA LYS A 75 -2.82 6.81 1.39
C LYS A 75 -3.55 5.92 2.42
N CYS A 76 -3.01 4.74 2.71
CA CYS A 76 -3.48 3.90 3.80
C CYS A 76 -2.92 4.49 5.10
N LYS A 77 -3.74 5.23 5.86
CA LYS A 77 -3.29 6.02 7.03
C LYS A 77 -4.05 5.68 8.32
N ASP A 78 -5.05 4.81 8.21
CA ASP A 78 -5.87 4.40 9.35
C ASP A 78 -5.18 3.23 10.07
N GLU A 79 -4.92 3.39 11.36
CA GLU A 79 -4.20 2.45 12.22
C GLU A 79 -4.90 1.08 12.32
N SER A 80 -6.19 1.01 12.00
CA SER A 80 -6.91 -0.25 11.85
C SER A 80 -6.28 -1.20 10.82
N ASN A 81 -5.41 -0.69 9.95
CA ASN A 81 -4.69 -1.45 8.93
C ASN A 81 -3.33 -1.98 9.40
N LEU A 82 -2.89 -1.69 10.63
CA LEU A 82 -1.66 -2.26 11.19
C LEU A 82 -1.63 -3.81 11.15
N PRO A 83 -2.72 -4.54 11.47
CA PRO A 83 -2.69 -6.00 11.43
C PRO A 83 -2.35 -6.57 10.04
N VAL A 84 -2.92 -5.99 8.97
CA VAL A 84 -2.60 -6.44 7.61
C VAL A 84 -1.16 -6.09 7.23
N ILE A 85 -0.66 -4.91 7.62
CA ILE A 85 0.75 -4.52 7.39
C ILE A 85 1.70 -5.50 8.08
N GLN A 86 1.44 -5.81 9.35
CA GLN A 86 2.24 -6.76 10.12
C GLN A 86 2.20 -8.16 9.50
N TYR A 87 1.05 -8.58 8.98
CA TYR A 87 0.91 -9.86 8.31
C TYR A 87 1.72 -9.92 7.00
N LEU A 88 1.64 -8.89 6.17
CA LEU A 88 2.44 -8.77 4.94
C LEU A 88 3.96 -8.80 5.26
N LYS A 89 4.38 -8.15 6.35
CA LYS A 89 5.77 -8.25 6.84
C LYS A 89 6.19 -9.68 7.19
N LYS A 90 5.29 -10.48 7.81
CA LYS A 90 5.57 -11.89 8.12
C LYS A 90 5.76 -12.75 6.86
N ILE A 91 5.13 -12.39 5.75
CA ILE A 91 5.36 -13.05 4.45
C ILE A 91 6.75 -12.70 3.88
N GLY A 92 7.37 -11.61 4.34
CA GLY A 92 8.66 -11.13 3.85
C GLY A 92 8.51 -10.22 2.62
N THR A 93 7.36 -9.59 2.43
CA THR A 93 7.19 -8.56 1.39
C THR A 93 7.85 -7.24 1.80
N THR A 94 8.26 -6.43 0.83
CA THR A 94 8.61 -5.02 1.04
C THR A 94 7.36 -4.15 0.92
N ILE A 95 7.04 -3.37 1.95
CA ILE A 95 5.84 -2.54 2.01
C ILE A 95 6.21 -1.08 1.80
N LEU A 96 5.62 -0.47 0.77
CA LEU A 96 5.79 0.94 0.43
C LEU A 96 4.48 1.70 0.70
N LEU A 97 4.54 2.75 1.50
CA LEU A 97 3.45 3.73 1.62
C LEU A 97 3.67 4.86 0.61
N ILE A 98 2.73 5.08 -0.30
CA ILE A 98 2.68 6.32 -1.09
C ILE A 98 1.73 7.27 -0.39
N ASP A 99 2.26 8.34 0.18
CA ASP A 99 1.46 9.39 0.82
C ASP A 99 1.56 10.71 0.05
N CYS A 100 0.43 11.41 -0.03
CA CYS A 100 0.33 12.69 -0.71
C CYS A 100 -0.36 13.77 0.12
N ASP A 101 -0.87 13.43 1.31
CA ASP A 101 -1.71 14.34 2.09
C ASP A 101 -1.20 14.48 3.53
N LEU A 102 -1.38 15.65 4.15
CA LEU A 102 -1.24 15.83 5.60
C LEU A 102 -2.60 15.58 6.29
N PRO A 103 -2.61 15.26 7.60
CA PRO A 103 -1.46 15.01 8.50
C PRO A 103 -0.85 13.63 8.28
N VAL A 104 0.43 13.42 8.58
CA VAL A 104 1.08 12.08 8.49
C VAL A 104 0.48 11.09 9.50
N SER A 105 0.59 9.80 9.22
CA SER A 105 0.27 8.73 10.19
C SER A 105 1.56 8.16 10.74
N GLU A 106 1.81 8.37 12.03
CA GLU A 106 3.01 7.90 12.73
C GLU A 106 3.09 6.39 12.78
N GLU A 107 2.03 5.74 13.27
CA GLU A 107 1.98 4.29 13.41
C GLU A 107 2.13 3.57 12.07
N ILE A 108 1.42 4.04 11.02
CA ILE A 108 1.54 3.43 9.70
C ILE A 108 2.91 3.73 9.08
N GLY A 109 3.40 4.96 9.22
CA GLY A 109 4.72 5.36 8.73
C GLY A 109 5.85 4.49 9.28
N LYS A 110 5.81 4.19 10.59
CA LYS A 110 6.75 3.31 11.28
C LYS A 110 6.58 1.84 10.90
N ALA A 111 5.36 1.43 10.59
CA ALA A 111 5.04 0.04 10.29
C ALA A 111 5.42 -0.39 8.86
N VAL A 112 5.59 0.53 7.91
CA VAL A 112 6.03 0.21 6.54
C VAL A 112 7.55 0.21 6.39
N ASP A 113 8.09 -0.24 5.27
CA ASP A 113 9.55 -0.27 5.03
C ASP A 113 10.05 1.06 4.45
N ARG A 114 9.24 1.72 3.62
CA ARG A 114 9.52 3.06 3.10
C ARG A 114 8.25 3.86 2.88
N VAL A 115 8.37 5.18 3.02
CA VAL A 115 7.35 6.14 2.64
C VAL A 115 7.83 6.94 1.43
N ILE A 116 7.02 6.95 0.37
CA ILE A 116 7.19 7.81 -0.81
C ILE A 116 6.29 9.03 -0.60
N CYS A 117 6.91 10.19 -0.47
CA CYS A 117 6.23 11.46 -0.24
C CYS A 117 6.08 12.24 -1.54
N SER A 118 4.94 12.90 -1.75
CA SER A 118 4.73 13.77 -2.91
C SER A 118 5.37 15.17 -2.78
N SER A 119 5.88 15.54 -1.61
CA SER A 119 6.48 16.85 -1.36
C SER A 119 7.52 16.82 -0.23
N GLU A 120 8.43 17.80 -0.25
CA GLU A 120 9.42 18.03 0.82
C GLU A 120 8.76 18.30 2.18
N LEU A 121 7.63 19.01 2.19
CA LEU A 121 6.87 19.26 3.41
C LEU A 121 6.38 17.96 4.05
N LEU A 122 5.86 17.03 3.23
CA LEU A 122 5.38 15.75 3.70
C LEU A 122 6.54 14.85 4.16
N ARG A 123 7.66 14.85 3.42
CA ARG A 123 8.90 14.17 3.83
C ARG A 123 9.37 14.65 5.20
N ALA A 124 9.48 15.97 5.37
CA ALA A 124 9.91 16.58 6.63
C ALA A 124 8.94 16.31 7.80
N ALA A 125 7.66 16.04 7.52
CA ALA A 125 6.71 15.61 8.55
C ALA A 125 6.94 14.15 8.95
N TYR A 126 7.21 13.26 7.99
CA TYR A 126 7.56 11.85 8.26
C TYR A 126 8.93 11.69 8.92
N GLU A 127 9.87 12.61 8.75
CA GLU A 127 11.19 12.54 9.40
C GLU A 127 11.18 12.94 10.89
N LYS A 128 10.07 13.50 11.37
CA LYS A 128 9.91 13.91 12.77
C LYS A 128 9.29 12.83 13.66
N ILE A 129 8.85 11.73 13.08
CA ILE A 129 8.14 10.63 13.75
C ILE A 129 9.02 9.38 13.82
#